data_AF-A0A7S1ABZ6-F1
#
_entry.id   AF-A0A7S1ABZ6-F1
#
_cell.length_a   1.000
_cell.length_b   1.000
_cell.length_c   1.000
_cell.angle_alpha   90.00
_cell.angle_beta   90.00
_cell.angle_gamma   90.00
#
_symmetry.space_group_name_H-M   'P 1'
#
loop_
_entity.id
_entity.type
_entity.pdbx_description
1 polymer ?
#
loop_
_entity_poly.entity_id
_entity_poly.type
_entity_poly.pdbx_seq_one_letter_code
_entity_poly.pdbx_strand_id
1 'polypeptide(L)'
;MAASPAIHAWFPPGSLVELHKSPDVALNGQLAQLVSCQDDEVAVCLLDGTRCQVDAAHIRTPDPRNLGSGTANGFDVLLGPQSSGSALGDEIAQCMMDKGFCVVRTCQSGGHETQDLLRQMEVERKLSRLPEEIEEGYLGVGGKGKVVWVDAESPEVVKMNDQNLSYLASLFQPYSEDVLGKSMVERTPALLCLSLGEEGEDEYPFPLVDDGVLGDYLGIWRRQLVRIVQFMGPSVNTVTL
;
A
#
# COMPACT_ATOMS: atom_id res chain seq x y z
N MET A 1 3.41 -4.65 46.30
CA MET A 1 3.12 -4.47 44.87
C MET A 1 4.02 -3.34 44.38
N ALA A 2 5.07 -3.66 43.64
CA ALA A 2 5.93 -2.64 43.04
C ALA A 2 5.21 -2.12 41.78
N ALA A 3 5.06 -0.80 41.66
CA ALA A 3 4.51 -0.16 40.47
C ALA A 3 5.38 -0.56 39.26
N SER A 4 4.74 -1.10 38.23
CA SER A 4 5.39 -1.38 36.94
C SER A 4 5.97 -0.07 36.41
N PRO A 5 7.23 -0.04 35.91
CA PRO A 5 7.82 1.19 35.40
C PRO A 5 6.99 1.70 34.22
N ALA A 6 6.60 2.97 34.28
CA ALA A 6 5.66 3.61 33.37
C ALA A 6 6.08 3.44 31.89
N ILE A 7 5.27 2.70 31.14
CA ILE A 7 5.47 2.36 29.73
C ILE A 7 5.44 3.62 28.82
N HIS A 8 4.89 4.72 29.34
CA HIS A 8 4.96 6.07 28.75
C HIS A 8 6.37 6.52 28.36
N ALA A 9 7.44 5.98 28.97
CA ALA A 9 8.81 6.34 28.63
C ALA A 9 9.39 5.59 27.41
N TRP A 10 8.75 4.51 26.94
CA TRP A 10 9.40 3.56 26.01
C TRP A 10 8.89 3.63 24.56
N PHE A 11 7.65 4.07 24.33
CA PHE A 11 7.09 4.15 22.97
C PHE A 11 6.30 5.44 22.74
N PRO A 12 6.75 6.36 21.88
CA PRO A 12 5.94 7.49 21.46
C PRO A 12 4.76 7.03 20.58
N PRO A 13 3.62 7.76 20.56
CA PRO A 13 2.56 7.55 19.57
C PRO A 13 3.13 7.53 18.14
N GLY A 14 2.58 6.66 17.30
CA GLY A 14 3.10 6.39 15.95
C GLY A 14 4.10 5.25 15.86
N SER A 15 4.66 4.79 16.98
CA SER A 15 5.62 3.67 17.03
C SER A 15 5.00 2.36 16.55
N LEU A 16 5.79 1.56 15.84
CA LEU A 16 5.46 0.17 15.54
C LEU A 16 5.73 -0.70 16.77
N VAL A 17 4.73 -1.48 17.17
CA VAL A 17 4.78 -2.40 18.31
C VAL A 17 4.31 -3.79 17.90
N GLU A 18 4.70 -4.81 18.65
CA GLU A 18 4.20 -6.18 18.52
C GLU A 18 3.41 -6.54 19.78
N LEU A 19 2.22 -7.12 19.57
CA LEU A 19 1.38 -7.61 20.65
C LEU A 19 1.91 -8.96 21.18
N HIS A 20 2.04 -9.09 22.50
CA HIS A 20 2.54 -10.31 23.13
C HIS A 20 1.86 -10.61 24.46
N LYS A 21 1.79 -11.90 24.81
CA LYS A 21 1.19 -12.39 26.08
C LYS A 21 -0.22 -11.82 26.35
N SER A 22 -0.93 -11.38 25.32
CA SER A 22 -2.30 -10.92 25.39
C SER A 22 -3.20 -12.08 25.84
N PRO A 23 -4.23 -11.83 26.66
CA PRO A 23 -5.25 -12.82 26.99
C PRO A 23 -6.00 -13.29 25.74
N ASP A 24 -6.10 -12.45 24.71
CA ASP A 24 -6.51 -12.88 23.37
C ASP A 24 -5.31 -13.44 22.61
N VAL A 25 -5.26 -14.77 22.52
CA VAL A 25 -4.16 -15.50 21.88
C VAL A 25 -4.05 -15.17 20.39
N ALA A 26 -5.16 -14.79 19.73
CA ALA A 26 -5.16 -14.46 18.31
C ALA A 26 -4.38 -13.17 18.00
N LEU A 27 -4.24 -12.28 18.99
CA LEU A 27 -3.49 -11.03 18.84
C LEU A 27 -1.98 -11.22 19.00
N ASN A 28 -1.52 -12.31 19.62
CA ASN A 28 -0.11 -12.52 19.91
C ASN A 28 0.71 -12.70 18.62
N GLY A 29 1.78 -11.91 18.49
CA GLY A 29 2.64 -11.86 17.31
C GLY A 29 2.16 -10.89 16.23
N GLN A 30 0.99 -10.26 16.39
CA GLN A 30 0.52 -9.25 15.45
C GLN A 30 1.26 -7.93 15.65
N LEU A 31 1.53 -7.25 14.53
CA LEU A 31 2.11 -5.92 14.50
C LEU A 31 1.01 -4.85 14.55
N ALA A 32 1.29 -3.74 15.22
CA ALA A 32 0.36 -2.63 15.36
C ALA A 32 1.10 -1.29 15.43
N GLN A 33 0.40 -0.21 15.07
CA GLN A 33 0.81 1.15 15.40
C GLN A 33 0.25 1.54 16.76
N LEU A 34 1.09 2.08 17.65
CA LEU A 34 0.64 2.73 18.87
C LEU A 34 -0.11 4.02 18.52
N VAL A 35 -1.38 4.13 18.91
CA VAL A 35 -2.23 5.30 18.63
C VAL A 35 -2.18 6.30 19.78
N SER A 36 -2.41 5.81 21.00
CA SER A 36 -2.38 6.62 22.21
C SER A 36 -2.12 5.74 23.43
N CYS A 37 -1.57 6.35 24.49
CA CYS A 37 -1.31 5.69 25.76
C CYS A 37 -2.01 6.48 26.88
N GLN A 38 -2.79 5.81 27.70
CA GLN A 38 -3.43 6.39 28.88
C GLN A 38 -3.25 5.44 30.05
N ASP A 39 -2.51 5.86 31.07
CA ASP A 39 -2.15 5.03 32.22
C ASP A 39 -1.48 3.70 31.80
N ASP A 40 -2.10 2.56 32.10
CA ASP A 40 -1.65 1.21 31.73
C ASP A 40 -2.37 0.66 30.48
N GLU A 41 -3.27 1.43 29.87
CA GLU A 41 -3.98 1.04 28.65
C GLU A 41 -3.40 1.75 27.42
N VAL A 42 -3.13 0.98 26.37
CA VAL A 42 -2.67 1.48 25.09
C VAL A 42 -3.69 1.18 24.01
N ALA A 43 -4.06 2.21 23.24
CA ALA A 43 -4.82 2.05 22.02
C ALA A 43 -3.86 1.78 20.87
N VAL A 44 -4.10 0.69 20.15
CA VAL A 44 -3.28 0.27 19.01
C VAL A 44 -4.15 0.10 17.75
N CYS A 45 -3.54 0.28 16.58
CA CYS A 45 -4.15 -0.01 15.29
C CYS A 45 -3.35 -1.12 14.61
N LEU A 46 -3.97 -2.27 14.43
CA LEU A 46 -3.39 -3.41 13.74
C LEU A 46 -3.18 -3.11 12.25
N LEU A 47 -2.38 -3.95 11.58
CA LEU A 47 -2.07 -3.80 10.16
C LEU A 47 -3.28 -4.00 9.23
N ASP A 48 -4.34 -4.63 9.72
CA ASP A 48 -5.63 -4.79 9.02
C ASP A 48 -6.59 -3.60 9.27
N GLY A 49 -6.10 -2.54 9.93
CA GLY A 49 -6.90 -1.37 10.30
C GLY A 49 -7.77 -1.56 11.54
N THR A 50 -7.82 -2.75 12.13
CA THR A 50 -8.58 -3.02 13.36
C THR A 50 -7.96 -2.25 14.53
N ARG A 51 -8.79 -1.56 15.30
CA ARG A 51 -8.36 -0.84 16.50
C ARG A 51 -8.78 -1.59 17.74
N CYS A 52 -7.87 -1.73 18.69
CA CYS A 52 -8.15 -2.33 19.98
C CYS A 52 -7.38 -1.63 21.10
N GLN A 53 -7.82 -1.88 22.33
CA GLN A 53 -7.11 -1.47 23.54
C GLN A 53 -6.49 -2.71 24.16
N VAL A 54 -5.24 -2.59 24.57
CA VAL A 54 -4.51 -3.64 25.27
C VAL A 54 -3.79 -3.04 26.46
N ASP A 55 -3.50 -3.86 27.47
CA ASP A 55 -2.62 -3.46 28.55
C ASP A 55 -1.21 -3.22 27.99
N ALA A 56 -0.56 -2.18 28.47
CA ALA A 56 0.77 -1.80 28.06
C ALA A 56 1.81 -2.92 28.34
N ALA A 57 1.58 -3.81 29.31
CA ALA A 57 2.38 -5.00 29.56
C ALA A 57 2.29 -6.06 28.44
N HIS A 58 1.40 -5.87 27.46
CA HIS A 58 1.20 -6.74 26.30
C HIS A 58 1.79 -6.17 25.00
N ILE A 59 2.57 -5.09 25.06
CA ILE A 59 3.28 -4.53 23.90
C ILE A 59 4.80 -4.63 24.05
N ARG A 60 5.49 -4.89 22.94
CA ARG A 60 6.96 -4.86 22.86
C ARG A 60 7.45 -4.30 21.53
N THR A 61 8.76 -4.04 21.46
CA THR A 61 9.45 -3.77 20.19
C THR A 61 9.39 -5.01 19.29
N PRO A 62 8.98 -4.86 18.02
CA PRO A 62 8.98 -5.96 17.05
C PRO A 62 10.38 -6.52 16.81
N ASP A 63 10.44 -7.80 16.38
CA ASP A 63 11.69 -8.40 15.89
C ASP A 63 12.16 -7.70 14.59
N PRO A 64 13.38 -7.15 14.55
CA PRO A 64 13.91 -6.47 13.36
C PRO A 64 13.94 -7.36 12.11
N ARG A 65 13.99 -8.69 12.26
CA ARG A 65 14.00 -9.63 11.13
C ARG A 65 12.71 -9.60 10.31
N ASN A 66 11.62 -9.13 10.90
CA ASN A 66 10.34 -8.96 10.23
C ASN A 66 10.23 -7.60 9.51
N LEU A 67 11.24 -6.73 9.61
CA LEU A 67 11.28 -5.40 9.00
C LEU A 67 12.33 -5.36 7.88
N GLY A 68 12.02 -4.65 6.79
CA GLY A 68 13.01 -4.30 5.75
C GLY A 68 13.58 -5.45 4.90
N SER A 69 13.07 -6.68 5.01
CA SER A 69 13.61 -7.82 4.26
C SER A 69 13.18 -7.87 2.78
N GLY A 70 12.28 -6.99 2.35
CA GLY A 70 11.68 -7.03 1.00
C GLY A 70 10.93 -8.34 0.69
N THR A 71 10.70 -9.19 1.69
CA THR A 71 9.93 -10.43 1.54
C THR A 71 8.43 -10.13 1.64
N ALA A 72 7.57 -11.08 1.23
CA ALA A 72 6.11 -10.93 1.25
C ALA A 72 5.51 -10.50 2.61
N ASN A 73 6.24 -10.70 3.72
CA ASN A 73 5.81 -10.33 5.07
C ASN A 73 6.58 -9.14 5.66
N GLY A 74 7.65 -8.69 5.00
CA GLY A 74 8.45 -7.54 5.42
C GLY A 74 7.96 -6.26 4.77
N PHE A 75 8.04 -5.15 5.50
CA PHE A 75 7.83 -3.81 4.96
C PHE A 75 8.89 -2.87 5.50
N ASP A 76 9.08 -1.76 4.80
CA ASP A 76 10.07 -0.73 5.15
C ASP A 76 9.44 0.34 6.02
N VAL A 77 8.23 0.79 5.66
CA VAL A 77 7.55 1.87 6.39
C VAL A 77 6.08 1.55 6.63
N LEU A 78 5.57 1.98 7.79
CA LEU A 78 4.16 1.89 8.15
C LEU A 78 3.44 3.22 7.89
N LEU A 79 2.42 3.20 7.05
CA LEU A 79 1.43 4.26 6.90
C LEU A 79 0.19 3.91 7.74
N GLY A 80 0.12 4.48 8.93
CA GLY A 80 -0.99 4.32 9.87
C GLY A 80 -1.55 5.67 10.35
N PRO A 81 -2.57 5.64 11.22
CA PRO A 81 -3.28 6.84 11.67
C PRO A 81 -2.44 7.86 12.45
N GLN A 82 -1.28 7.48 12.97
CA GLN A 82 -0.36 8.37 13.69
C GLN A 82 0.99 8.53 12.97
N SER A 83 1.07 8.19 11.68
CA SER A 83 2.31 8.38 10.91
C SER A 83 2.58 9.86 10.67
N SER A 84 3.80 10.31 11.00
CA SER A 84 4.27 11.65 10.66
C SER A 84 4.64 11.72 9.17
N GLY A 85 4.04 12.65 8.43
CA GLY A 85 4.30 12.81 7.00
C GLY A 85 5.77 13.10 6.67
N SER A 86 6.44 13.96 7.44
CA SER A 86 7.85 14.29 7.19
C SER A 86 8.78 13.09 7.42
N ALA A 87 8.57 12.36 8.52
CA ALA A 87 9.35 11.16 8.81
C ALA A 87 9.09 10.07 7.77
N LEU A 88 7.83 9.89 7.35
CA LEU A 88 7.46 8.95 6.29
C LEU A 88 8.12 9.31 4.95
N GLY A 89 8.14 10.59 4.58
CA GLY A 89 8.82 11.08 3.37
C GLY A 89 10.33 10.81 3.39
N ASP A 90 11.00 11.16 4.50
CA ASP A 90 12.43 10.88 4.71
C ASP A 90 12.75 9.39 4.58
N GLU A 91 11.98 8.52 5.24
CA GLU A 91 12.20 7.06 5.23
C GLU A 91 11.96 6.44 3.84
N ILE A 92 10.91 6.89 3.12
CA ILE A 92 10.68 6.49 1.73
C ILE A 92 11.86 6.93 0.85
N ALA A 93 12.32 8.17 1.00
CA ALA A 93 13.44 8.70 0.25
C ALA A 93 14.74 7.90 0.49
N GLN A 94 15.04 7.61 1.75
CA GLN A 94 16.19 6.79 2.12
C GLN A 94 16.10 5.39 1.52
N CYS A 95 14.94 4.74 1.60
CA CYS A 95 14.72 3.43 0.98
C CYS A 95 14.92 3.45 -0.54
N MET A 96 14.40 4.47 -1.21
CA MET A 96 14.57 4.63 -2.65
C MET A 96 16.03 4.86 -3.05
N MET A 97 16.81 5.63 -2.27
CA MET A 97 18.25 5.82 -2.52
C MET A 97 19.05 4.53 -2.31
N ASP A 98 18.78 3.80 -1.23
CA ASP A 98 19.59 2.65 -0.84
C ASP A 98 19.25 1.38 -1.64
N LYS A 99 17.96 1.16 -1.93
CA LYS A 99 17.45 -0.10 -2.52
C LYS A 99 16.88 0.09 -3.92
N GLY A 100 16.52 1.31 -4.32
CA GLY A 100 15.76 1.58 -5.54
C GLY A 100 14.26 1.31 -5.41
N PHE A 101 13.78 0.86 -4.24
CA PHE A 101 12.36 0.61 -3.97
C PHE A 101 12.03 0.77 -2.47
N CYS A 102 10.73 0.94 -2.17
CA CYS A 102 10.21 1.04 -0.81
C CYS A 102 8.88 0.27 -0.68
N VAL A 103 8.80 -0.64 0.29
CA VAL A 103 7.57 -1.38 0.62
C VAL A 103 6.85 -0.68 1.76
N VAL A 104 5.68 -0.10 1.44
CA VAL A 104 4.85 0.59 2.44
C VAL A 104 3.72 -0.31 2.89
N ARG A 105 3.60 -0.55 4.19
CA ARG A 105 2.44 -1.23 4.79
C ARG A 105 1.42 -0.19 5.22
N THR A 106 0.18 -0.33 4.76
CA THR A 106 -0.92 0.55 5.16
C THR A 106 -1.80 -0.15 6.20
N CYS A 107 -2.24 0.59 7.23
CA CYS A 107 -3.29 0.12 8.14
C CYS A 107 -4.65 0.33 7.47
N GLN A 108 -5.10 -0.64 6.66
CA GLN A 108 -6.33 -0.52 5.88
C GLN A 108 -7.40 -1.51 6.32
N SER A 109 -8.54 -0.97 6.75
CA SER A 109 -9.78 -1.73 6.92
C SER A 109 -10.52 -1.85 5.58
N GLY A 110 -11.20 -2.96 5.33
CA GLY A 110 -12.15 -3.08 4.20
C GLY A 110 -11.62 -3.68 2.90
N GLY A 111 -10.54 -4.46 2.94
CA GLY A 111 -10.01 -5.13 1.74
C GLY A 111 -11.03 -6.04 1.02
N HIS A 112 -11.99 -6.61 1.76
CA HIS A 112 -13.07 -7.41 1.19
C HIS A 112 -14.08 -6.57 0.39
N GLU A 113 -14.43 -5.37 0.86
CA GLU A 113 -15.39 -4.50 0.17
C GLU A 113 -14.86 -4.07 -1.21
N THR A 114 -13.55 -3.79 -1.29
CA THR A 114 -12.91 -3.45 -2.57
C THR A 114 -12.95 -4.63 -3.54
N GLN A 115 -12.72 -5.85 -3.05
CA GLN A 115 -12.74 -7.05 -3.89
C GLN A 115 -14.14 -7.33 -4.43
N ASP A 116 -15.17 -7.20 -3.60
CA ASP A 116 -16.55 -7.43 -4.02
C ASP A 116 -17.02 -6.35 -5.01
N LEU A 117 -16.61 -5.10 -4.80
CA LEU A 117 -16.84 -4.02 -5.76
C LEU A 117 -16.20 -4.31 -7.12
N LEU A 118 -14.94 -4.78 -7.15
CA LEU A 118 -14.25 -5.13 -8.40
C LEU A 118 -14.96 -6.25 -9.15
N ARG A 119 -15.44 -7.27 -8.43
CA ARG A 119 -16.25 -8.35 -9.02
C ARG A 119 -17.57 -7.82 -9.57
N GLN A 120 -18.20 -6.87 -8.89
CA GLN A 120 -19.41 -6.24 -9.40
C GLN A 120 -19.13 -5.44 -10.68
N MET A 121 -18.04 -4.67 -10.72
CA MET A 121 -17.63 -3.91 -11.92
C MET A 121 -17.34 -4.83 -13.11
N GLU A 122 -16.79 -6.02 -12.86
CA GLU A 122 -16.62 -7.06 -13.88
C GLU A 122 -17.97 -7.53 -14.43
N VAL A 123 -18.93 -7.88 -13.55
CA VAL A 123 -20.28 -8.31 -13.97
C VAL A 123 -20.99 -7.22 -14.79
N GLU A 124 -20.78 -5.96 -14.42
CA GLU A 124 -21.30 -4.79 -15.14
C GLU A 124 -20.52 -4.46 -16.42
N ARG A 125 -19.47 -5.22 -16.76
CA ARG A 125 -18.58 -5.02 -17.92
C ARG A 125 -17.97 -3.61 -17.99
N LYS A 126 -17.65 -3.05 -16.82
CA LYS A 126 -16.97 -1.75 -16.69
C LYS A 126 -15.45 -1.86 -16.80
N LEU A 127 -14.91 -3.07 -16.68
CA LEU A 127 -13.49 -3.34 -16.84
C LEU A 127 -13.20 -3.81 -18.28
N SER A 128 -12.06 -3.40 -18.82
CA SER A 128 -11.60 -3.80 -20.15
C SER A 128 -10.15 -4.26 -20.10
N ARG A 129 -9.69 -5.03 -21.09
CA ARG A 129 -8.27 -5.34 -21.23
C ARG A 129 -7.52 -4.17 -21.88
N LEU A 130 -6.23 -4.02 -21.57
CA LEU A 130 -5.35 -3.17 -22.37
C LEU A 130 -4.99 -3.88 -23.69
N PRO A 131 -4.61 -3.15 -24.75
CA PRO A 131 -3.97 -3.76 -25.91
C PRO A 131 -2.71 -4.53 -25.52
N GLU A 132 -2.44 -5.61 -26.26
CA GLU A 132 -1.34 -6.55 -25.98
C GLU A 132 0.03 -5.84 -25.89
N GLU A 133 0.24 -4.84 -26.74
CA GLU A 133 1.49 -4.11 -26.87
C GLU A 133 1.85 -3.27 -25.63
N ILE A 134 0.87 -2.94 -24.79
CA ILE A 134 1.04 -2.05 -23.65
C ILE A 134 0.64 -2.69 -22.31
N GLU A 135 -0.01 -3.84 -22.32
CA GLU A 135 -0.52 -4.51 -21.11
C GLU A 135 0.60 -4.76 -20.09
N GLU A 136 1.67 -5.45 -20.48
CA GLU A 136 2.81 -5.71 -19.60
C GLU A 136 3.56 -4.43 -19.21
N GLY A 137 3.51 -3.40 -20.06
CA GLY A 137 4.09 -2.09 -19.77
C GLY A 137 3.48 -1.44 -18.53
N TYR A 138 2.17 -1.58 -18.37
CA TYR A 138 1.43 -1.10 -17.21
C TYR A 138 1.44 -2.08 -16.03
N LEU A 139 1.18 -3.36 -16.31
CA LEU A 139 0.92 -4.38 -15.28
C LEU A 139 2.17 -5.11 -14.81
N GLY A 140 3.30 -4.93 -15.49
CA GLY A 140 4.53 -5.70 -15.28
C GLY A 140 4.63 -6.90 -16.20
N VAL A 141 5.83 -7.47 -16.28
CA VAL A 141 6.13 -8.62 -17.13
C VAL A 141 5.24 -9.82 -16.74
N GLY A 142 4.54 -10.40 -17.71
CA GLY A 142 3.56 -11.47 -17.50
C GLY A 142 2.28 -11.04 -16.79
N GLY A 143 2.13 -9.75 -16.47
CA GLY A 143 0.94 -9.21 -15.83
C GLY A 143 -0.23 -9.15 -16.81
N LYS A 144 -1.32 -9.83 -16.50
CA LYS A 144 -2.57 -9.82 -17.27
C LYS A 144 -3.73 -9.42 -16.38
N GLY A 145 -4.61 -8.56 -16.88
CA GLY A 145 -5.69 -8.06 -16.05
C GLY A 145 -6.74 -7.25 -16.78
N LYS A 146 -7.93 -7.24 -16.18
CA LYS A 146 -8.99 -6.32 -16.55
C LYS A 146 -8.77 -5.03 -15.80
N VAL A 147 -8.78 -3.92 -16.51
CA VAL A 147 -8.41 -2.61 -15.96
C VAL A 147 -9.50 -1.57 -16.17
N VAL A 148 -9.43 -0.53 -15.35
CA VAL A 148 -10.18 0.72 -15.54
C VAL A 148 -9.36 1.87 -14.95
N TRP A 149 -9.36 3.01 -15.62
CA TRP A 149 -8.76 4.22 -15.09
C TRP A 149 -9.62 4.79 -13.97
N VAL A 150 -9.00 5.15 -12.84
CA VAL A 150 -9.71 5.83 -11.76
C VAL A 150 -10.03 7.26 -12.18
N ASP A 151 -11.28 7.65 -12.02
CA ASP A 151 -11.84 8.94 -12.42
C ASP A 151 -12.83 9.48 -11.36
N ALA A 152 -13.50 10.59 -11.68
CA ALA A 152 -14.45 11.23 -10.78
C ALA A 152 -15.69 10.38 -10.47
N GLU A 153 -16.09 9.52 -11.41
CA GLU A 153 -17.27 8.64 -11.33
C GLU A 153 -16.95 7.31 -10.62
N SER A 154 -15.68 7.08 -10.30
CA SER A 154 -15.23 5.89 -9.62
C SER A 154 -15.81 5.79 -8.20
N PRO A 155 -16.06 4.57 -7.68
CA PRO A 155 -16.58 4.36 -6.34
C PRO A 155 -15.71 4.98 -5.24
N GLU A 156 -16.33 5.39 -4.14
CA GLU A 156 -15.65 6.14 -3.07
C GLU A 156 -14.44 5.40 -2.49
N VAL A 157 -14.54 4.09 -2.26
CA VAL A 157 -13.43 3.27 -1.77
C VAL A 157 -12.22 3.28 -2.72
N VAL A 158 -12.46 3.31 -4.04
CA VAL A 158 -11.39 3.37 -5.05
C VAL A 158 -10.75 4.76 -5.03
N LYS A 159 -11.56 5.83 -4.97
CA LYS A 159 -11.07 7.21 -4.89
C LYS A 159 -10.27 7.45 -3.61
N MET A 160 -10.70 6.90 -2.47
CA MET A 160 -9.97 7.02 -1.21
C MET A 160 -8.58 6.34 -1.29
N ASN A 161 -8.47 5.22 -2.00
CA ASN A 161 -7.17 4.58 -2.24
C ASN A 161 -6.31 5.38 -3.22
N ASP A 162 -6.90 5.94 -4.27
CA ASP A 162 -6.19 6.85 -5.18
C ASP A 162 -5.70 8.15 -4.48
N GLN A 163 -6.44 8.64 -3.50
CA GLN A 163 -6.01 9.73 -2.62
C GLN A 163 -4.82 9.32 -1.76
N ASN A 164 -4.76 8.08 -1.26
CA ASN A 164 -3.58 7.57 -0.54
C ASN A 164 -2.34 7.55 -1.44
N LEU A 165 -2.46 7.18 -2.72
CA LEU A 165 -1.37 7.27 -3.68
C LEU A 165 -0.91 8.71 -3.90
N SER A 166 -1.86 9.64 -3.99
CA SER A 166 -1.57 11.08 -4.11
C SER A 166 -0.89 11.64 -2.86
N TYR A 167 -1.27 11.16 -1.67
CA TYR A 167 -0.61 11.49 -0.42
C TYR A 167 0.83 10.95 -0.37
N LEU A 168 1.06 9.69 -0.73
CA LEU A 168 2.42 9.13 -0.81
C LEU A 168 3.30 9.90 -1.81
N ALA A 169 2.74 10.27 -2.97
CA ALA A 169 3.44 11.09 -3.94
C ALA A 169 3.81 12.46 -3.37
N SER A 170 2.91 13.14 -2.64
CA SER A 170 3.21 14.46 -2.06
C SER A 170 4.24 14.40 -0.93
N LEU A 171 4.31 13.29 -0.19
CA LEU A 171 5.34 13.06 0.81
C LEU A 171 6.73 12.86 0.20
N PHE A 172 6.81 12.13 -0.92
CA PHE A 172 8.08 11.84 -1.59
C PHE A 172 8.55 12.99 -2.50
N GLN A 173 7.62 13.81 -3.01
CA GLN A 173 7.91 14.88 -3.96
C GLN A 173 9.08 15.81 -3.54
N PRO A 174 9.19 16.29 -2.30
CA PRO A 174 10.29 17.17 -1.87
C PRO A 174 11.68 16.53 -2.01
N TYR A 175 11.75 15.20 -1.97
CA TYR A 175 13.01 14.43 -2.04
C TYR A 175 13.33 13.95 -3.45
N SER A 176 12.38 14.03 -4.39
CA SER A 176 12.51 13.43 -5.71
C SER A 176 13.72 13.91 -6.52
N GLU A 177 14.09 15.19 -6.38
CA GLU A 177 15.26 15.74 -7.09
C GLU A 177 16.57 15.16 -6.58
N ASP A 178 16.73 15.04 -5.27
CA ASP A 178 17.93 14.46 -4.65
C ASP A 178 18.01 12.94 -4.90
N VAL A 179 16.88 12.24 -4.83
CA VAL A 179 16.81 10.78 -4.96
C VAL A 179 16.90 10.32 -6.43
N LEU A 180 16.23 11.01 -7.35
CA LEU A 180 16.05 10.58 -8.75
C LEU A 180 16.78 11.48 -9.76
N GLY A 181 17.39 12.57 -9.30
CA GLY A 181 18.00 13.58 -10.17
C GLY A 181 17.00 14.42 -10.97
N LYS A 182 15.69 14.30 -10.67
CA LYS A 182 14.59 14.98 -11.36
C LYS A 182 13.44 15.24 -10.39
N SER A 183 12.86 16.44 -10.46
CA SER A 183 11.71 16.79 -9.64
C SER A 183 10.44 16.13 -10.20
N MET A 184 9.66 15.50 -9.32
CA MET A 184 8.33 14.99 -9.64
C MET A 184 7.32 16.15 -9.67
N VAL A 185 6.60 16.31 -10.79
CA VAL A 185 5.68 17.45 -11.00
C VAL A 185 4.22 17.04 -11.09
N GLU A 186 3.94 15.83 -11.58
CA GLU A 186 2.59 15.34 -11.80
C GLU A 186 2.51 13.84 -11.53
N ARG A 187 1.30 13.36 -11.25
CA ARG A 187 0.94 11.94 -11.16
C ARG A 187 -0.09 11.64 -12.23
N THR A 188 0.03 10.48 -12.87
CA THR A 188 -1.04 9.95 -13.72
C THR A 188 -2.20 9.44 -12.85
N PRO A 189 -3.44 9.39 -13.36
CA PRO A 189 -4.51 8.67 -12.69
C PRO A 189 -4.10 7.22 -12.37
N ALA A 190 -4.60 6.66 -11.28
CA ALA A 190 -4.35 5.25 -10.99
C ALA A 190 -5.07 4.36 -12.01
N LEU A 191 -4.43 3.23 -12.33
CA LEU A 191 -5.04 2.16 -13.09
C LEU A 191 -5.48 1.07 -12.11
N LEU A 192 -6.78 0.90 -11.94
CA LEU A 192 -7.33 -0.17 -11.12
C LEU A 192 -7.27 -1.47 -11.94
N CYS A 193 -6.74 -2.54 -11.35
CA CYS A 193 -6.53 -3.82 -12.03
C CYS A 193 -7.14 -4.97 -11.24
N LEU A 194 -7.89 -5.82 -11.95
CA LEU A 194 -8.33 -7.12 -11.49
C LEU A 194 -7.62 -8.19 -12.34
N SER A 195 -6.70 -8.92 -11.70
CA SER A 195 -5.91 -9.97 -12.37
C SER A 195 -6.81 -10.97 -13.11
N LEU A 196 -6.38 -11.35 -14.31
CA LEU A 196 -7.07 -12.32 -15.15
C LEU A 196 -6.36 -13.67 -15.04
N GLY A 197 -7.13 -14.74 -14.76
CA GLY A 197 -6.62 -16.10 -14.84
C GLY A 197 -6.63 -16.62 -16.28
N GLU A 198 -5.92 -17.72 -16.54
CA GLU A 198 -5.79 -18.32 -17.87
C GLU A 198 -7.15 -18.61 -18.53
N GLU A 199 -8.13 -19.11 -17.75
CA GLU A 199 -9.47 -19.42 -18.23
C GLU A 199 -10.28 -18.19 -18.69
N GLY A 200 -9.91 -16.99 -18.22
CA GLY A 200 -10.61 -15.74 -18.52
C GLY A 200 -10.11 -15.01 -19.77
N GLU A 201 -8.99 -15.45 -20.38
CA GLU A 201 -8.41 -14.76 -21.54
C GLU A 201 -9.30 -14.83 -22.78
N ASP A 202 -10.00 -15.95 -22.97
CA ASP A 202 -10.91 -16.14 -24.12
C ASP A 202 -12.14 -15.23 -24.05
N GLU A 203 -12.57 -14.85 -22.84
CA GLU A 203 -13.72 -13.96 -22.63
C GLU A 203 -13.38 -12.48 -22.83
N TYR A 204 -12.09 -12.12 -22.71
CA TYR A 204 -11.58 -10.74 -22.78
C TYR A 204 -10.46 -10.64 -23.82
N PRO A 205 -10.79 -10.64 -25.13
CA PRO A 205 -9.81 -10.48 -26.17
C PRO A 205 -9.15 -9.09 -26.08
N PHE A 206 -7.90 -9.01 -26.53
CA PHE A 206 -7.20 -7.74 -26.63
C PHE A 206 -7.95 -6.78 -27.55
N PRO A 207 -8.19 -5.52 -27.12
CA PRO A 207 -8.66 -4.50 -28.04
C PRO A 207 -7.58 -4.20 -29.08
N LEU A 208 -8.01 -3.74 -30.26
CA LEU A 208 -7.07 -3.24 -31.27
C LEU A 208 -6.37 -2.00 -30.74
N VAL A 209 -5.06 -1.94 -30.94
CA VAL A 209 -4.27 -0.77 -30.63
C VAL A 209 -4.39 0.28 -31.74
N ASP A 210 -4.52 1.54 -31.36
CA ASP A 210 -4.40 2.68 -32.27
C ASP A 210 -3.18 3.55 -31.92
N ASP A 211 -2.79 4.42 -32.87
CA ASP A 211 -1.63 5.31 -32.70
C ASP A 211 -1.79 6.28 -31.51
N GLY A 212 -3.03 6.60 -31.12
CA GLY A 212 -3.33 7.46 -29.99
C GLY A 212 -2.98 6.76 -28.67
N VAL A 213 -3.45 5.53 -28.49
CA VAL A 213 -3.17 4.72 -27.30
C VAL A 213 -1.67 4.45 -27.15
N LEU A 214 -0.97 4.14 -28.24
CA LEU A 214 0.49 3.99 -28.22
C LEU A 214 1.19 5.31 -27.90
N GLY A 215 0.73 6.41 -28.48
CA GLY A 215 1.25 7.75 -28.21
C GLY A 215 1.14 8.14 -26.73
N ASP A 216 -0.02 7.91 -26.13
CA ASP A 216 -0.29 8.19 -24.72
C ASP A 216 0.56 7.32 -23.80
N TYR A 217 0.63 6.01 -24.07
CA TYR A 217 1.48 5.09 -23.33
C TYR A 217 2.96 5.51 -23.40
N LEU A 218 3.50 5.77 -24.60
CA LEU A 218 4.88 6.20 -24.77
C LEU A 218 5.14 7.56 -24.10
N GLY A 219 4.15 8.44 -24.09
CA GLY A 219 4.19 9.72 -23.38
C GLY A 219 4.35 9.54 -21.88
N ILE A 220 3.56 8.67 -21.27
CA ILE A 220 3.64 8.31 -19.85
C ILE A 220 4.98 7.62 -19.56
N TRP A 221 5.32 6.58 -20.31
CA TRP A 221 6.52 5.78 -20.13
C TRP A 221 7.80 6.63 -20.15
N ARG A 222 7.92 7.55 -21.11
CA ARG A 222 9.11 8.43 -21.23
C ARG A 222 9.26 9.42 -20.08
N ARG A 223 8.17 9.84 -19.44
CA ARG A 223 8.17 10.80 -18.33
C ARG A 223 8.16 10.13 -16.95
N GLN A 224 7.93 8.82 -16.89
CA GLN A 224 7.85 8.07 -15.64
C GLN A 224 9.16 8.16 -14.85
N LEU A 225 9.06 8.54 -13.57
CA LEU A 225 10.18 8.57 -12.62
C LEU A 225 10.02 7.48 -11.55
N VAL A 226 8.80 7.30 -11.04
CA VAL A 226 8.45 6.35 -9.99
C VAL A 226 7.15 5.65 -10.37
N ARG A 227 7.02 4.38 -9.97
CA ARG A 227 5.77 3.61 -10.07
C ARG A 227 5.36 3.17 -8.67
N ILE A 228 4.08 3.32 -8.36
CA ILE A 228 3.51 2.81 -7.11
C ILE A 228 2.51 1.71 -7.48
N VAL A 229 2.65 0.57 -6.83
CA VAL A 229 1.71 -0.56 -6.94
C VAL A 229 1.09 -0.76 -5.57
N GLN A 230 -0.24 -0.62 -5.49
CA GLN A 230 -0.97 -0.82 -4.24
C GLN A 230 -1.86 -2.06 -4.35
N PHE A 231 -1.74 -2.95 -3.37
CA PHE A 231 -2.62 -4.09 -3.20
C PHE A 231 -3.77 -3.74 -2.28
N MET A 232 -4.99 -3.78 -2.80
CA MET A 232 -6.21 -3.41 -2.06
C MET A 232 -7.05 -4.61 -1.60
N GLY A 233 -6.63 -5.84 -1.94
CA GLY A 233 -7.36 -7.07 -1.61
C GLY A 233 -6.73 -7.86 -0.47
N PRO A 234 -7.47 -8.81 0.13
CA PRO A 234 -6.94 -9.73 1.15
C PRO A 234 -5.92 -10.73 0.58
N SER A 235 -5.85 -10.86 -0.74
CA SER A 235 -4.93 -11.76 -1.42
C SER A 235 -3.49 -11.29 -1.28
N VAL A 236 -2.61 -12.22 -0.90
CA VAL A 236 -1.17 -12.01 -0.97
C VAL A 236 -0.75 -12.07 -2.43
N ASN A 237 -0.20 -10.97 -2.95
CA ASN A 237 0.37 -10.92 -4.28
C ASN A 237 1.89 -10.81 -4.18
N THR A 238 2.59 -11.44 -5.12
CA THR A 238 4.04 -11.35 -5.23
C THR A 238 4.39 -10.29 -6.27
N VAL A 239 5.23 -9.34 -5.90
CA VAL A 239 5.87 -8.41 -6.84
C VAL A 239 7.29 -8.88 -7.06
N THR A 240 7.68 -9.01 -8.33
CA THR A 240 9.08 -9.17 -8.73
C THR A 240 9.56 -7.80 -9.23
N LEU A 241 10.53 -7.22 -8.52
CA LEU A 241 11.15 -5.92 -8.85
C LEU A 241 12.44 -6.12 -9.65
#